data_AF-A0A498JZW3-F1
#
_entry.id   AF-A0A498JZW3-F1
#
_cell.length_a   1.000
_cell.length_b   1.000
_cell.length_c   1.000
_cell.angle_alpha   90.00
_cell.angle_beta   90.00
_cell.angle_gamma   90.00
#
_symmetry.space_group_name_H-M   'P 1'
#
loop_
_entity.id
_entity.type
_entity.pdbx_description
1 polymer ?
#
loop_
_entity_poly.entity_id
_entity_poly.type
_entity_poly.pdbx_seq_one_letter_code
_entity_poly.pdbx_strand_id
1 'polypeptide(L)' 'MRKAKAGQTKELIEAIEIANSDKKNWLCFIEVIVHREDCCKELLQFGSRVAAAGGRPLKT' A
#
# COMPACT_ATOMS: atom_id res chain seq x y z
N MET A 1 -5.37 2.97 21.04
CA MET A 1 -4.88 2.73 19.66
C MET A 1 -3.37 2.55 19.71
N ARG A 2 -2.81 1.57 18.98
CA ARG A 2 -1.36 1.37 18.87
C ARG A 2 -0.94 1.39 17.40
N LYS A 3 0.21 1.99 17.13
CA LYS A 3 0.88 2.07 15.82
C LYS A 3 2.09 1.14 15.82
N ALA A 4 2.30 0.42 14.74
CA ALA A 4 3.52 -0.32 14.45
C ALA A 4 4.14 0.21 13.15
N LYS A 5 5.46 0.30 13.09
CA LYS A 5 6.22 0.71 11.91
C LYS A 5 7.05 -0.48 11.43
N ALA A 6 6.95 -0.81 10.15
CA ALA A 6 7.69 -1.91 9.54
C ALA A 6 8.46 -1.39 8.32
N GLY A 7 9.78 -1.58 8.34
CA GLY A 7 10.68 -1.29 7.20
C GLY A 7 11.21 -2.55 6.51
N GLN A 8 10.95 -3.73 7.07
CA GLN A 8 11.41 -5.02 6.55
C GLN A 8 10.30 -6.07 6.61
N THR A 9 10.38 -7.10 5.76
CA THR A 9 9.37 -8.16 5.67
C THR A 9 9.12 -8.86 7.00
N LYS A 10 10.17 -9.12 7.79
CA LYS A 10 10.04 -9.80 9.09
C LYS A 10 9.23 -8.98 10.10
N GLU A 11 9.53 -7.69 10.20
CA GLU A 11 8.82 -6.76 11.09
C GLU A 11 7.33 -6.65 10.72
N LEU A 12 7.01 -6.70 9.42
CA LEU A 12 5.64 -6.70 8.95
C LEU A 12 4.89 -7.98 9.35
N ILE A 13 5.52 -9.14 9.20
CA ILE A 13 4.93 -10.43 9.59
C ILE A 13 4.65 -10.43 11.11
N GLU A 14 5.62 -10.02 11.93
CA GLU A 14 5.45 -9.93 13.38
C GLU A 14 4.34 -8.95 13.77
N ALA A 15 4.27 -7.79 13.11
CA ALA A 15 3.21 -6.80 13.36
C ALA A 15 1.80 -7.35 13.03
N ILE A 16 1.68 -8.13 11.96
CA ILE A 16 0.43 -8.80 11.57
C ILE A 16 0.06 -9.90 12.58
N GLU A 17 1.03 -10.71 13.00
CA GLU A 17 0.82 -11.75 14.01
C GLU A 17 0.31 -11.15 15.32
N ILE A 18 0.96 -10.09 15.82
CA ILE A 18 0.54 -9.37 17.04
C ILE A 18 -0.85 -8.74 16.89
N ALA A 19 -1.19 -8.23 15.70
CA ALA A 19 -2.52 -7.66 15.44
C ALA A 19 -3.62 -8.73 15.46
N ASN A 20 -3.32 -9.93 14.95
CA ASN A 20 -4.26 -11.05 14.87
C ASN A 20 -4.39 -11.85 16.19
N SER A 21 -3.33 -11.91 17.00
CA SER A 21 -3.32 -12.63 18.28
C SER A 21 -3.80 -11.73 19.43
N ASP A 22 -2.85 -11.04 20.07
CA ASP A 22 -3.01 -10.36 21.36
C ASP A 22 -3.91 -9.13 21.28
N LYS A 23 -4.14 -8.60 20.07
CA LYS A 23 -4.88 -7.36 19.84
C LYS A 23 -6.12 -7.54 18.97
N LYS A 24 -6.67 -8.76 18.89
CA LYS A 24 -7.84 -9.08 18.04
C LYS A 24 -9.06 -8.15 18.21
N ASN A 25 -9.25 -7.57 19.40
CA ASN A 25 -10.37 -6.68 19.68
C ASN A 25 -10.05 -5.18 19.48
N TRP A 26 -8.84 -4.83 19.04
CA TRP A 26 -8.36 -3.46 18.92
C TRP A 26 -8.02 -3.10 17.47
N LEU A 27 -8.35 -1.88 17.08
CA LEU A 27 -7.89 -1.32 15.80
C LEU A 27 -6.37 -1.11 15.85
N CYS A 28 -5.65 -1.84 14.99
CA CYS A 28 -4.20 -1.78 14.85
C CYS A 28 -3.83 -1.07 13.55
N PHE A 29 -2.97 -0.05 13.63
CA PHE A 29 -2.41 0.62 12.44
C PHE A 29 -1.00 0.10 12.20
N ILE A 30 -0.77 -0.45 11.01
CA ILE A 30 0.54 -0.90 10.56
C ILE A 30 1.02 0.06 9.47
N GLU A 31 2.00 0.89 9.80
CA GLU A 31 2.66 1.81 8.87
C GLU A 31 3.80 1.06 8.19
N VAL A 32 3.63 0.75 6.91
CA VAL A 32 4.65 0.08 6.09
C VAL A 32 5.39 1.14 5.28
N ILE A 33 6.71 1.21 5.45
CA ILE A 33 7.56 2.11 4.68
C ILE A 33 8.10 1.35 3.47
N VAL A 34 7.72 1.80 2.27
CA VAL A 34 8.20 1.25 1.00
C VAL A 34 8.82 2.35 0.15
N HIS A 35 9.62 1.96 -0.84
CA HIS A 35 10.15 2.89 -1.82
C HIS A 35 9.02 3.45 -2.69
N ARG A 36 9.13 4.72 -3.12
CA ARG A 36 8.07 5.41 -3.90
C ARG A 36 7.67 4.66 -5.18
N GLU A 37 8.63 3.99 -5.79
CA GLU A 37 8.43 3.26 -7.06
C GLU A 37 8.09 1.79 -6.86
N ASP A 38 8.03 1.32 -5.61
CA ASP A 38 7.64 -0.06 -5.28
C ASP A 38 6.12 -0.20 -5.38
N CYS A 39 5.66 -0.43 -6.61
CA CYS A 39 4.25 -0.54 -6.98
C CYS A 39 4.06 -1.73 -7.93
N CYS A 40 2.83 -2.27 -7.99
CA CYS A 40 2.56 -3.39 -8.88
C CYS A 40 2.62 -3.00 -10.37
N LYS A 41 2.99 -3.96 -11.23
CA LYS A 41 3.14 -3.73 -12.68
C LYS A 41 1.80 -3.33 -13.33
N GLU A 42 0.72 -3.88 -12.80
CA GLU A 42 -0.65 -3.61 -13.21
C GLU A 42 -1.00 -2.13 -13.01
N LEU A 43 -0.59 -1.52 -11.89
CA LEU A 43 -0.81 -0.11 -11.61
C LEU A 43 -0.08 0.78 -12.62
N LEU A 44 1.16 0.44 -12.99
CA LEU A 44 1.94 1.20 -13.96
C LEU A 44 1.30 1.16 -15.36
N GLN A 45 0.86 -0.01 -15.80
CA GLN A 45 0.20 -0.18 -17.10
C GLN A 45 -1.15 0.55 -17.14
N PHE A 46 -1.95 0.40 -16.08
CA PHE A 46 -3.22 1.07 -15.97
C PHE A 46 -3.07 2.59 -15.92
N GLY A 47 -2.15 3.10 -15.10
CA GLY A 47 -1.86 4.53 -14.99
C GLY A 47 -1.46 5.14 -16.34
N SER A 48 -0.63 4.44 -17.11
CA SER A 48 -0.25 4.86 -18.46
C SER A 48 -1.46 4.96 -19.40
N ARG A 49 -2.38 3.99 -19.35
CA ARG A 49 -3.62 4.00 -20.15
C ARG A 49 -4.55 5.14 -19.75
N VAL A 50 -4.71 5.39 -18.45
CA VAL A 50 -5.55 6.46 -17.92
C VAL A 50 -4.98 7.83 -18.31
N ALA A 51 -3.67 8.03 -18.16
CA ALA A 51 -3.00 9.27 -18.56
C ALA A 51 -3.18 9.54 -20.06
N ALA A 52 -2.95 8.52 -20.91
CA ALA A 52 -3.16 8.63 -22.35
C ALA A 52 -4.63 8.92 -22.71
N ALA A 53 -5.59 8.44 -21.92
CA ALA A 53 -7.01 8.70 -22.15
C ALA A 53 -7.44 10.12 -21.73
N GLY A 54 -6.95 10.60 -20.58
CA GLY A 54 -7.28 11.92 -20.04
C GLY A 54 -6.64 13.08 -20.80
N GLY A 55 -5.48 12.86 -21.42
CA GLY A 55 -4.77 13.88 -22.21
C GLY A 55 -5.23 14.00 -23.67
N ARG A 56 -6.24 13.24 -24.12
CA ARG A 56 -6.71 13.34 -25.52
C ARG A 56 -7.39 14.69 -25.75
N PRO A 57 -7.03 15.42 -26.82
CA PRO A 57 -7.74 16.62 -27.20
C PRO A 57 -9.20 16.29 -27.50
N LEU A 58 -10.11 17.19 -27.09
CA LEU A 58 -11.52 17.08 -27.42
C LEU A 58 -11.67 17.05 -28.93
N LYS A 59 -12.33 16.01 -29.45
CA LYS A 59 -12.71 15.99 -30.86
C LYS A 59 -13.86 16.98 -31.04
N THR A 60 -13.55 18.17 -31.53
CA THR A 60 -14.50 19.09 -32.18
C THR A 60 -14.98 18.51 -33.49
#